data_AF-A0A3E1ERS7-F1
#
_entry.id   AF-A0A3E1ERS7-F1
#
_cell.length_a   1.000
_cell.length_b   1.000
_cell.length_c   1.000
_cell.angle_alpha   90.00
_cell.angle_beta   90.00
_cell.angle_gamma   90.00
#
_symmetry.space_group_name_H-M   'P 1'
#
loop_
_entity.id
_entity.type
_entity.pdbx_description
1 polymer ?
#
loop_
_entity_poly.entity_id
_entity_poly.type
_entity_poly.pdbx_seq_one_letter_code
_entity_poly.pdbx_strand_id
1 'polypeptide(L)'
;MADREFVFSDPAVQRLIREKFIPLAMDDWYLRRQKDAQGKFFMEMTRESPRGNAGEGTRQGRYVFTAGGKFLGFNNNRSPERLLAMLRESMGRWEKLPATDRAVPGDLGDVVREARYERRPPAGGAVVKVFTRVLERGADGALRAVSEPERKEDDFRHRGLEAAVDHLWLTAEDVKALLPKEGAPMGVAMAVPRAIGQRVARYHLVDGTRGEPPHWSREEVKLAEFSVIPEGKGLAKLKGRVKMETADGKRGFEGELEGEMAHGGGRLERVEAVVIGEHWGESALTAGARPGRSPLGFAFRLNEGKRPADVIPPQAARWLDGYYEPDRN
;
A
#
# COMPACT_ATOMS: atom_id res chain seq x y z
N MET A 1 1.93 2.05 7.63
CA MET A 1 2.68 2.54 8.81
C MET A 1 1.88 3.67 9.46
N ALA A 2 0.93 3.30 10.34
CA ALA A 2 0.05 4.25 11.05
C ALA A 2 0.85 5.25 11.92
N ASP A 3 1.99 4.82 12.47
CA ASP A 3 2.94 5.63 13.25
C ASP A 3 3.46 6.89 12.54
N ARG A 4 3.55 6.88 11.20
CA ARG A 4 3.93 8.06 10.41
C ARG A 4 2.75 8.97 10.09
N GLU A 5 1.57 8.39 9.92
CA GLU A 5 0.33 9.13 9.74
C GLU A 5 0.05 10.00 10.97
N PHE A 6 0.26 9.47 12.18
CA PHE A 6 0.12 10.23 13.44
C PHE A 6 0.96 11.51 13.50
N VAL A 7 2.13 11.54 12.85
CA VAL A 7 2.94 12.75 12.81
C VAL A 7 2.35 13.82 11.88
N PHE A 8 1.79 13.40 10.74
CA PHE A 8 1.22 14.33 9.76
C PHE A 8 -0.27 14.62 10.01
N SER A 9 -0.92 13.93 10.94
CA SER A 9 -2.24 14.27 11.46
C SER A 9 -2.19 15.31 12.60
N ASP A 10 -1.02 15.57 13.17
CA ASP A 10 -0.82 16.63 14.16
C ASP A 10 -1.16 18.02 13.55
N PRO A 11 -2.12 18.77 14.13
CA PRO A 11 -2.56 20.05 13.57
C PRO A 11 -1.45 21.11 13.49
N ALA A 12 -0.49 21.11 14.41
CA ALA A 12 0.61 22.06 14.41
C ALA A 12 1.61 21.73 13.29
N VAL A 13 1.88 20.44 13.05
CA VAL A 13 2.68 19.97 11.91
C VAL A 13 2.01 20.38 10.59
N GLN A 14 0.71 20.09 10.44
CA GLN A 14 -0.03 20.44 9.22
C GLN A 14 -0.04 21.93 8.94
N ARG A 15 -0.27 22.76 9.97
CA ARG A 15 -0.26 24.21 9.85
C ARG A 15 1.11 24.72 9.37
N LEU A 16 2.18 24.29 10.04
CA LEU A 16 3.52 24.76 9.72
C LEU A 16 3.95 24.36 8.30
N ILE A 17 3.70 23.11 7.91
CA ILE A 17 4.00 22.62 6.56
C ILE A 17 3.22 23.43 5.51
N ARG A 18 1.91 23.64 5.74
CA ARG A 18 1.05 24.37 4.78
C ARG A 18 1.47 25.82 4.60
N GLU A 19 1.87 26.49 5.67
CA GLU A 19 2.18 27.93 5.64
C GLU A 19 3.61 28.23 5.19
N LYS A 20 4.56 27.31 5.40
CA LYS A 20 6.01 27.59 5.27
C LYS A 20 6.76 26.67 4.33
N PHE A 21 6.15 25.59 3.85
CA PHE A 21 6.83 24.57 3.04
C PHE A 21 6.00 24.16 1.83
N ILE A 22 6.67 23.54 0.85
CA ILE A 22 6.03 22.81 -0.24
C ILE A 22 6.15 21.32 0.09
N PRO A 23 5.07 20.66 0.55
CA PRO A 23 5.14 19.24 0.88
C PRO A 23 5.21 18.37 -0.37
N LEU A 24 6.09 17.37 -0.34
CA LEU A 24 6.23 16.36 -1.38
C LEU A 24 6.34 14.98 -0.73
N ALA A 25 5.61 14.01 -1.27
CA ALA A 25 5.70 12.60 -0.89
C ALA A 25 6.21 11.80 -2.09
N MET A 26 7.20 10.94 -1.86
CA MET A 26 7.82 10.13 -2.91
C MET A 26 8.20 8.76 -2.35
N ASP A 27 8.29 7.76 -3.22
CA ASP A 27 8.73 6.42 -2.83
C ASP A 27 10.25 6.28 -2.97
N ASP A 28 10.94 6.20 -1.82
CA ASP A 28 12.39 5.95 -1.69
C ASP A 28 12.85 4.76 -2.56
N TRP A 29 12.04 3.70 -2.64
CA TRP A 29 12.41 2.49 -3.36
C TRP A 29 12.60 2.75 -4.86
N TYR A 30 11.76 3.61 -5.44
CA TYR A 30 11.84 4.02 -6.84
C TYR A 30 13.01 5.00 -7.04
N LEU A 31 13.00 6.12 -6.31
CA LEU A 31 13.92 7.24 -6.56
C LEU A 31 15.39 6.85 -6.44
N ARG A 32 15.74 6.05 -5.43
CA ARG A 32 17.13 5.65 -5.21
C ARG A 32 17.67 4.69 -6.28
N ARG A 33 16.80 4.15 -7.13
CA ARG A 33 17.14 3.19 -8.20
C ARG A 33 17.05 3.78 -9.60
N GLN A 34 16.24 4.81 -9.78
CA GLN A 34 16.19 5.63 -10.99
C GLN A 34 17.56 6.23 -11.30
N LYS A 35 17.90 6.28 -12.59
CA LYS A 35 19.08 6.89 -13.20
C LYS A 35 18.74 8.10 -14.07
N ASP A 36 17.45 8.40 -14.24
CA ASP A 36 16.96 9.66 -14.77
C ASP A 36 17.29 10.87 -13.86
N ALA A 37 16.93 12.07 -14.33
CA ALA A 37 17.25 13.31 -13.61
C ALA A 37 16.60 13.37 -12.22
N GLN A 38 15.41 12.78 -12.05
CA GLN A 38 14.71 12.77 -10.77
C GLN A 38 15.42 11.88 -9.75
N GLY A 39 15.83 10.67 -10.14
CA GLY A 39 16.61 9.78 -9.30
C GLY A 39 17.97 10.37 -8.93
N LYS A 40 18.68 10.96 -9.91
CA LYS A 40 19.96 11.65 -9.68
C LYS A 40 19.82 12.80 -8.69
N PHE A 41 18.82 13.66 -8.88
CA PHE A 41 18.54 14.77 -7.98
C PHE A 41 18.24 14.30 -6.55
N PHE A 42 17.45 13.24 -6.40
CA PHE A 42 17.17 12.64 -5.09
C PHE A 42 18.44 12.08 -4.41
N MET A 43 19.32 11.45 -5.17
CA MET A 43 20.58 10.91 -4.65
C MET A 43 21.55 12.03 -4.23
N GLU A 44 21.59 13.12 -5.00
CA GLU A 44 22.39 14.30 -4.68
C GLU A 44 21.88 15.01 -3.43
N MET A 45 20.57 15.32 -3.35
CA MET A 45 20.00 16.02 -2.20
C MET A 45 20.23 15.25 -0.89
N THR A 46 20.10 13.92 -0.93
CA THR A 46 20.22 13.10 0.29
C THR A 46 21.66 12.85 0.71
N ARG A 47 22.66 13.22 -0.11
CA ARG A 47 24.09 12.96 0.14
C ARG A 47 24.60 13.56 1.44
N GLU A 48 24.16 14.76 1.79
CA GLU A 48 24.59 15.46 3.01
C GLU A 48 23.78 15.07 4.25
N SER A 49 22.75 14.24 4.07
CA SER A 49 21.94 13.78 5.19
C SER A 49 22.62 12.64 5.95
N PRO A 50 22.13 12.29 7.16
CA PRO A 50 22.53 11.07 7.86
C PRO A 50 22.31 9.77 7.07
N ARG A 51 21.61 9.81 5.93
CA ARG A 51 21.37 8.68 5.03
C ARG A 51 22.23 8.73 3.76
N GLY A 52 23.12 9.70 3.61
CA GLY A 52 23.98 9.87 2.42
C GLY A 52 24.86 8.65 2.14
N ASN A 53 25.41 8.05 3.20
CA ASN A 53 26.30 6.89 3.14
C ASN A 53 25.57 5.54 3.19
N ALA A 54 24.25 5.52 2.97
CA ALA A 54 23.48 4.28 3.03
C ALA A 54 23.80 3.29 1.89
N GLY A 55 24.62 3.66 0.90
CA GLY A 55 24.87 2.85 -0.28
C GLY A 55 23.57 2.53 -1.01
N GLU A 56 23.27 1.24 -1.14
CA GLU A 56 22.00 0.70 -1.67
C GLU A 56 20.91 0.52 -0.60
N GLY A 57 21.19 0.88 0.65
CA GLY A 57 20.24 0.88 1.75
C GLY A 57 19.13 1.93 1.57
N THR A 58 18.14 1.87 2.45
CA THR A 58 17.02 2.82 2.43
C THR A 58 17.44 4.24 2.82
N ARG A 59 16.96 5.23 2.06
CA ARG A 59 17.01 6.65 2.39
C ARG A 59 15.64 7.16 2.85
N GLN A 60 14.82 6.27 3.40
CA GLN A 60 13.54 6.63 3.97
C GLN A 60 13.71 7.66 5.11
N GLY A 61 12.95 8.74 5.05
CA GLY A 61 12.89 9.76 6.08
C GLY A 61 12.11 10.99 5.63
N ARG A 62 12.14 12.03 6.48
CA ARG A 62 11.60 13.35 6.19
C ARG A 62 12.76 14.29 6.04
N TYR A 63 12.74 15.07 4.97
CA TYR A 63 13.82 15.94 4.60
C TYR A 63 13.30 17.34 4.33
N VAL A 64 14.15 18.33 4.53
CA VAL A 64 13.93 19.70 4.08
C VAL A 64 15.13 20.09 3.22
N PHE A 65 14.82 20.62 2.04
CA PHE A 65 15.79 21.11 1.06
C PHE A 65 15.36 22.47 0.52
N THR A 66 16.29 23.23 -0.05
CA THR A 66 15.96 24.35 -0.92
C THR A 66 15.42 23.84 -2.27
N ALA A 67 14.83 24.72 -3.07
CA ALA A 67 14.39 24.37 -4.43
C ALA A 67 15.56 23.88 -5.31
N GLY A 68 16.78 24.38 -5.08
CA GLY A 68 18.01 23.90 -5.72
C GLY A 68 18.60 22.63 -5.12
N GLY A 69 17.94 21.98 -4.16
CA GLY A 69 18.37 20.70 -3.57
C GLY A 69 19.35 20.81 -2.40
N LYS A 70 19.66 22.02 -1.90
CA LYS A 70 20.56 22.18 -0.75
C LYS A 70 19.92 21.67 0.53
N PHE A 71 20.61 20.80 1.26
CA PHE A 71 20.11 20.16 2.47
C PHE A 71 19.95 21.12 3.65
N LEU A 72 18.78 21.08 4.30
CA LEU A 72 18.46 21.92 5.45
C LEU A 72 18.07 21.13 6.69
N GLY A 73 17.63 19.88 6.57
CA GLY A 73 17.24 19.10 7.74
C GLY A 73 16.76 17.70 7.41
N PHE A 74 16.90 16.80 8.39
CA PHE A 74 16.48 15.42 8.30
C PHE A 74 15.86 14.95 9.61
N ASN A 75 14.79 14.17 9.52
CA ASN A 75 14.20 13.47 10.65
C ASN A 75 13.56 12.15 10.17
N ASN A 76 13.79 11.05 10.89
CA ASN A 76 13.10 9.76 10.64
C ASN A 76 12.42 9.17 11.89
N ASN A 77 12.14 10.02 12.88
CA ASN A 77 11.43 9.67 14.11
C ASN A 77 9.91 9.70 13.91
N ARG A 78 9.14 9.20 14.88
CA ARG A 78 7.67 9.24 14.86
C ARG A 78 7.05 10.23 15.86
N SER A 79 7.83 11.20 16.33
CA SER A 79 7.36 12.25 17.24
C SER A 79 7.03 13.52 16.45
N PRO A 80 5.80 14.07 16.58
CA PRO A 80 5.44 15.38 16.04
C PRO A 80 6.36 16.48 16.54
N GLU A 81 6.74 16.45 17.82
CA GLU A 81 7.61 17.45 18.45
C GLU A 81 8.98 17.48 17.79
N ARG A 82 9.58 16.30 17.57
CA ARG A 82 10.87 16.19 16.87
C ARG A 82 10.76 16.65 15.42
N LEU A 83 9.64 16.42 14.75
CA LEU A 83 9.44 16.92 13.39
C LEU A 83 9.33 18.45 13.38
N LEU A 84 8.50 19.02 14.27
CA LEU A 84 8.36 20.47 14.41
C LEU A 84 9.69 21.16 14.74
N ALA A 85 10.49 20.58 15.62
CA ALA A 85 11.83 21.07 15.92
C ALA A 85 12.70 21.11 14.65
N MET A 86 12.76 20.00 13.90
CA MET A 86 13.51 19.93 12.65
C MET A 86 13.03 20.96 11.62
N LEU A 87 11.72 21.11 11.43
CA LEU A 87 11.15 22.10 10.51
C LEU A 87 11.54 23.54 10.90
N ARG A 88 11.45 23.89 12.19
CA ARG A 88 11.83 25.22 12.70
C ARG A 88 13.32 25.50 12.54
N GLU A 89 14.17 24.52 12.85
CA GLU A 89 15.61 24.62 12.63
C GLU A 89 15.96 24.80 11.15
N SER A 90 15.29 24.07 10.26
CA SER A 90 15.48 24.22 8.81
C SER A 90 15.07 25.59 8.30
N MET A 91 13.99 26.20 8.82
CA MET A 91 13.65 27.60 8.51
C MET A 91 14.74 28.56 9.00
N GLY A 92 15.26 28.35 10.21
CA GLY A 92 16.37 29.15 10.73
C GLY A 92 17.65 29.04 9.88
N ARG A 93 17.90 27.88 9.27
CA ARG A 93 18.99 27.68 8.29
C ARG A 93 18.69 28.37 6.96
N TRP A 94 17.45 28.26 6.48
CA TRP A 94 16.99 28.94 5.26
C TRP A 94 17.19 30.45 5.32
N GLU A 95 16.79 31.11 6.41
CA GLU A 95 16.93 32.58 6.55
C GLU A 95 18.38 33.06 6.52
N LYS A 96 19.34 32.18 6.86
CA LYS A 96 20.77 32.48 6.85
C LYS A 96 21.44 32.20 5.50
N LEU A 97 20.71 31.64 4.53
CA LEU A 97 21.27 31.34 3.22
C LEU A 97 21.44 32.61 2.37
N PRO A 98 22.49 32.66 1.53
CA PRO A 98 22.60 33.70 0.52
C PRO A 98 21.43 33.63 -0.46
N ALA A 99 21.08 34.76 -1.08
CA ALA A 99 19.96 34.85 -2.02
C ALA A 99 20.06 33.85 -3.18
N THR A 100 21.28 33.54 -3.63
CA THR A 100 21.55 32.55 -4.68
C THR A 100 21.09 31.14 -4.33
N ASP A 101 21.27 30.72 -3.07
CA ASP A 101 20.86 29.39 -2.60
C ASP A 101 19.36 29.29 -2.32
N ARG A 102 18.70 30.45 -2.17
CA ARG A 102 17.25 30.59 -2.01
C ARG A 102 16.52 30.74 -3.33
N ALA A 103 17.24 30.97 -4.42
CA ALA A 103 16.64 31.09 -5.74
C ALA A 103 15.97 29.77 -6.16
N VAL A 104 14.82 29.90 -6.82
CA VAL A 104 14.19 28.76 -7.49
C VAL A 104 14.99 28.49 -8.77
N PRO A 105 15.39 27.24 -9.04
CA PRO A 105 15.97 26.89 -10.32
C PRO A 105 15.07 27.34 -11.47
N GLY A 106 15.68 27.72 -12.59
CA GLY A 106 14.93 28.02 -13.82
C GLY A 106 14.20 26.78 -14.36
N ASP A 107 13.56 26.93 -15.52
CA ASP A 107 12.95 25.81 -16.22
C ASP A 107 13.97 24.66 -16.41
N LEU A 108 13.60 23.48 -15.93
CA LEU A 108 14.42 22.26 -16.02
C LEU A 108 14.23 21.56 -17.37
N GLY A 109 13.32 22.05 -18.22
CA GLY A 109 12.98 21.47 -19.51
C GLY A 109 12.27 20.12 -19.36
N ASP A 110 12.18 19.39 -20.48
CA ASP A 110 11.57 18.07 -20.50
C ASP A 110 12.43 17.05 -19.75
N VAL A 111 11.90 16.55 -18.64
CA VAL A 111 12.52 15.47 -17.88
C VAL A 111 12.09 14.12 -18.45
N VAL A 112 12.99 13.47 -19.19
CA VAL A 112 12.81 12.09 -19.61
C VAL A 112 12.83 11.19 -18.38
N ARG A 113 11.69 10.56 -18.09
CA ARG A 113 11.55 9.64 -16.95
C ARG A 113 11.75 8.20 -17.39
N GLU A 114 12.31 7.39 -16.51
CA GLU A 114 12.42 5.96 -16.77
C GLU A 114 11.05 5.27 -16.71
N ALA A 115 10.59 4.75 -17.85
CA ALA A 115 9.30 4.07 -17.98
C ALA A 115 9.11 2.92 -16.98
N ARG A 116 10.19 2.23 -16.58
CA ARG A 116 10.15 1.18 -15.56
C ARG A 116 9.60 1.67 -14.22
N TYR A 117 9.80 2.93 -13.89
CA TYR A 117 9.42 3.52 -12.62
C TYR A 117 8.17 4.39 -12.71
N GLU A 118 7.67 4.65 -13.93
CA GLU A 118 6.37 5.28 -14.18
C GLU A 118 5.24 4.24 -14.22
N ARG A 119 4.90 3.68 -13.06
CA ARG A 119 3.80 2.71 -12.97
C ARG A 119 2.46 3.41 -13.13
N ARG A 120 1.62 2.92 -14.04
CA ARG A 120 0.24 3.37 -14.25
C ARG A 120 -0.72 2.17 -14.21
N PRO A 121 -1.98 2.37 -13.75
CA PRO A 121 -2.98 1.33 -13.87
C PRO A 121 -3.11 0.82 -15.31
N PRO A 122 -3.42 -0.47 -15.53
CA PRO A 122 -3.64 -1.01 -16.86
C PRO A 122 -4.71 -0.24 -17.62
N ALA A 123 -4.42 0.09 -18.89
CA ALA A 123 -5.42 0.68 -19.77
C ALA A 123 -6.60 -0.28 -19.97
N GLY A 124 -7.83 0.23 -19.86
CA GLY A 124 -9.05 -0.58 -19.93
C GLY A 124 -9.26 -1.54 -18.77
N GLY A 125 -8.37 -1.51 -17.76
CA GLY A 125 -8.46 -2.32 -16.56
C GLY A 125 -9.35 -1.69 -15.48
N ALA A 126 -9.23 -2.23 -14.26
CA ALA A 126 -9.89 -1.70 -13.08
C ALA A 126 -8.93 -1.59 -11.90
N VAL A 127 -9.17 -0.62 -11.03
CA VAL A 127 -8.48 -0.49 -9.76
C VAL A 127 -9.47 -0.81 -8.65
N VAL A 128 -9.14 -1.78 -7.82
CA VAL A 128 -9.90 -2.13 -6.61
C VAL A 128 -9.08 -1.71 -5.41
N LYS A 129 -9.61 -0.81 -4.60
CA LYS A 129 -8.98 -0.39 -3.36
C LYS A 129 -9.12 -1.50 -2.32
N VAL A 130 -8.01 -1.83 -1.67
CA VAL A 130 -7.93 -2.87 -0.66
C VAL A 130 -7.65 -2.21 0.69
N PHE A 131 -8.43 -2.59 1.70
CA PHE A 131 -8.20 -2.17 3.08
C PHE A 131 -7.90 -3.41 3.91
N THR A 132 -6.89 -3.34 4.76
CA THR A 132 -6.59 -4.41 5.74
C THR A 132 -6.82 -3.87 7.14
N ARG A 133 -7.52 -4.63 7.98
CA ARG A 133 -7.79 -4.25 9.37
C ARG A 133 -7.66 -5.45 10.29
N VAL A 134 -6.92 -5.25 11.38
CA VAL A 134 -6.86 -6.19 12.49
C VAL A 134 -8.18 -6.16 13.25
N LEU A 135 -8.76 -7.34 13.51
CA LEU A 135 -10.05 -7.49 14.15
C LEU A 135 -9.93 -8.28 15.45
N GLU A 136 -10.87 -8.10 16.37
CA GLU A 136 -11.01 -8.93 17.56
C GLU A 136 -12.42 -9.51 17.65
N ARG A 137 -12.53 -10.64 18.34
CA ARG A 137 -13.80 -11.28 18.63
C ARG A 137 -14.24 -10.82 20.01
N GLY A 138 -15.37 -10.12 20.09
CA GLY A 138 -15.96 -9.75 21.37
C GLY A 138 -16.55 -10.97 22.09
N ALA A 139 -16.95 -10.78 23.34
CA ALA A 139 -17.58 -11.82 24.16
C ALA A 139 -18.89 -12.37 23.54
N ASP A 140 -19.54 -11.58 22.69
CA ASP A 140 -20.74 -11.95 21.93
C ASP A 140 -20.43 -12.65 20.60
N GLY A 141 -19.17 -12.93 20.31
CA GLY A 141 -18.72 -13.56 19.07
C GLY A 141 -18.58 -12.60 17.87
N ALA A 142 -19.03 -11.35 18.00
CA ALA A 142 -18.99 -10.38 16.91
C ALA A 142 -17.57 -9.83 16.69
N LEU A 143 -17.21 -9.65 15.42
CA LEU A 143 -15.94 -9.07 15.02
C LEU A 143 -15.97 -7.56 15.15
N ARG A 144 -14.92 -6.99 15.73
CA ARG A 144 -14.74 -5.54 15.93
C ARG A 144 -13.35 -5.14 15.51
N ALA A 145 -13.19 -3.88 15.12
CA ALA A 145 -11.85 -3.32 14.95
C ALA A 145 -11.14 -3.30 16.31
N VAL A 146 -9.89 -3.74 16.34
CA VAL A 146 -9.07 -3.63 17.55
C VAL A 146 -8.93 -2.15 17.91
N SER A 147 -9.23 -1.82 19.17
CA SER A 147 -9.12 -0.46 19.73
C SER A 147 -7.93 -0.27 20.66
N GLU A 148 -7.33 -1.36 21.15
CA GLU A 148 -6.16 -1.33 22.02
C GLU A 148 -4.99 -2.13 21.42
N PRO A 149 -3.74 -1.73 21.66
CA PRO A 149 -2.59 -2.46 21.14
C PRO A 149 -2.63 -3.92 21.55
N GLU A 150 -2.39 -4.80 20.58
CA GLU A 150 -2.39 -6.25 20.78
C GLU A 150 -1.31 -6.77 21.76
N ARG A 151 -0.23 -6.00 21.92
CA ARG A 151 0.80 -6.19 22.95
C ARG A 151 0.95 -4.89 23.73
N LYS A 152 1.24 -4.99 25.03
CA LYS A 152 1.70 -3.85 25.84
C LYS A 152 3.11 -3.46 25.37
N GLU A 153 3.17 -2.70 24.28
CA GLU A 153 4.38 -2.04 23.84
C GLU A 153 4.37 -0.62 24.39
N ASP A 154 5.43 -0.28 25.12
CA ASP A 154 5.73 1.09 25.57
C ASP A 154 6.00 2.03 24.37
N ASP A 155 6.08 1.47 23.16
CA ASP A 155 6.23 2.19 21.91
C ASP A 155 4.89 2.29 21.16
N PHE A 156 4.67 3.44 20.50
CA PHE A 156 3.53 3.64 19.60
C PHE A 156 3.72 2.91 18.25
N ARG A 157 4.92 2.35 18.01
CA ARG A 157 5.25 1.62 16.79
C ARG A 157 4.40 0.34 16.67
N HIS A 158 4.01 0.03 15.43
CA HIS A 158 3.50 -1.30 15.05
C HIS A 158 2.22 -1.80 15.75
N ARG A 159 1.37 -0.91 16.30
CA ARG A 159 0.15 -1.34 17.03
C ARG A 159 -0.95 -1.97 16.16
N GLY A 160 -0.88 -1.82 14.83
CA GLY A 160 -1.86 -2.40 13.89
C GLY A 160 -3.28 -1.85 14.02
N LEU A 161 -3.43 -0.71 14.73
CA LEU A 161 -4.73 -0.12 15.07
C LEU A 161 -5.36 0.68 13.95
N GLU A 162 -4.67 0.92 12.83
CA GLU A 162 -5.25 1.62 11.70
C GLU A 162 -5.42 0.71 10.50
N ALA A 163 -6.36 1.07 9.62
CA ALA A 163 -6.52 0.34 8.38
C ALA A 163 -5.31 0.59 7.48
N ALA A 164 -4.70 -0.47 6.96
CA ALA A 164 -3.75 -0.35 5.85
C ALA A 164 -4.51 -0.22 4.53
N VAL A 165 -3.91 0.46 3.57
CA VAL A 165 -4.49 0.69 2.24
C VAL A 165 -3.53 0.20 1.17
N ASP A 166 -4.07 -0.53 0.19
CA ASP A 166 -3.38 -0.97 -1.02
C ASP A 166 -4.34 -0.90 -2.23
N HIS A 167 -3.84 -1.20 -3.43
CA HIS A 167 -4.62 -1.21 -4.66
C HIS A 167 -4.40 -2.49 -5.45
N LEU A 168 -5.45 -3.27 -5.68
CA LEU A 168 -5.46 -4.34 -6.66
C LEU A 168 -5.67 -3.76 -8.05
N TRP A 169 -4.69 -3.94 -8.93
CA TRP A 169 -4.77 -3.61 -10.34
C TRP A 169 -5.17 -4.84 -11.14
N LEU A 170 -6.26 -4.70 -11.90
CA LEU A 170 -6.79 -5.68 -12.84
C LEU A 170 -6.57 -5.16 -14.26
N THR A 171 -6.10 -6.02 -15.16
CA THR A 171 -6.01 -5.69 -16.58
C THR A 171 -7.39 -5.75 -17.26
N ALA A 172 -7.48 -5.31 -18.51
CA ALA A 172 -8.70 -5.46 -19.29
C ALA A 172 -9.11 -6.95 -19.45
N GLU A 173 -8.11 -7.83 -19.61
CA GLU A 173 -8.31 -9.28 -19.69
C GLU A 173 -8.79 -9.85 -18.37
N ASP A 174 -8.24 -9.40 -17.23
CA ASP A 174 -8.71 -9.81 -15.91
C ASP A 174 -10.17 -9.42 -15.72
N VAL A 175 -10.53 -8.17 -16.04
CA VAL A 175 -11.92 -7.68 -15.97
C VAL A 175 -12.81 -8.57 -16.83
N LYS A 176 -12.46 -8.78 -18.11
CA LYS A 176 -13.22 -9.62 -19.02
C LYS A 176 -13.40 -11.05 -18.51
N ALA A 177 -12.37 -11.61 -17.86
CA ALA A 177 -12.41 -12.97 -17.33
C ALA A 177 -13.24 -13.11 -16.05
N LEU A 178 -13.41 -12.04 -15.27
CA LEU A 178 -14.28 -12.00 -14.10
C LEU A 178 -15.76 -11.84 -14.44
N LEU A 179 -16.08 -11.19 -15.57
CA LEU A 179 -17.48 -10.94 -15.92
C LEU A 179 -18.20 -12.24 -16.32
N PRO A 180 -19.42 -12.48 -15.80
CA PRO A 180 -20.32 -13.50 -16.33
C PRO A 180 -20.47 -13.33 -17.85
N LYS A 181 -20.23 -14.40 -18.60
CA LYS A 181 -20.42 -14.42 -20.05
C LYS A 181 -21.91 -14.36 -20.37
N GLU A 182 -22.23 -13.85 -21.56
CA GLU A 182 -23.60 -13.92 -22.07
C GLU A 182 -24.10 -15.38 -22.05
N GLY A 183 -25.31 -15.60 -21.53
CA GLY A 183 -25.88 -16.94 -21.35
C GLY A 183 -25.30 -17.76 -20.19
N ALA A 184 -24.44 -17.18 -19.34
CA ALA A 184 -23.97 -17.89 -18.13
C ALA A 184 -25.16 -18.31 -17.26
N PRO A 185 -25.17 -19.54 -16.72
CA PRO A 185 -26.26 -20.02 -15.88
C PRO A 185 -26.32 -19.24 -14.56
N MET A 186 -27.51 -18.76 -14.21
CA MET A 186 -27.75 -18.04 -12.96
C MET A 186 -27.58 -18.96 -11.74
N GLY A 187 -27.02 -18.42 -10.66
CA GLY A 187 -26.80 -19.16 -9.41
C GLY A 187 -25.67 -20.20 -9.48
N VAL A 188 -25.01 -20.37 -10.63
CA VAL A 188 -23.90 -21.32 -10.78
C VAL A 188 -22.57 -20.61 -10.58
N ALA A 189 -21.74 -21.16 -9.70
CA ALA A 189 -20.41 -20.65 -9.44
C ALA A 189 -19.50 -20.81 -10.66
N MET A 190 -18.98 -19.69 -11.15
CA MET A 190 -17.93 -19.62 -12.16
C MET A 190 -16.60 -19.39 -11.44
N ALA A 191 -15.65 -20.30 -11.63
CA ALA A 191 -14.33 -20.16 -11.03
C ALA A 191 -13.61 -18.90 -11.55
N VAL A 192 -13.05 -18.12 -10.63
CA VAL A 192 -12.14 -17.03 -10.95
C VAL A 192 -10.84 -17.61 -11.51
N PRO A 193 -10.27 -17.02 -12.58
CA PRO A 193 -8.99 -17.46 -13.12
C PRO A 193 -7.90 -17.57 -12.04
N ARG A 194 -7.14 -18.67 -12.08
CA ARG A 194 -6.10 -18.97 -11.10
C ARG A 194 -5.08 -17.83 -10.93
N ALA A 195 -4.68 -17.18 -12.03
CA ALA A 195 -3.75 -16.06 -11.98
C ALA A 195 -4.29 -14.89 -11.15
N ILE A 196 -5.58 -14.54 -11.27
CA ILE A 196 -6.22 -13.49 -10.47
C ILE A 196 -6.27 -13.93 -8.99
N GLY A 197 -6.68 -15.17 -8.72
CA GLY A 197 -6.72 -15.71 -7.36
C GLY A 197 -5.35 -15.70 -6.68
N GLN A 198 -4.30 -16.11 -7.39
CA GLN A 198 -2.92 -16.05 -6.93
C GLN A 198 -2.45 -14.61 -6.68
N ARG A 199 -2.78 -13.66 -7.57
CA ARG A 199 -2.44 -12.24 -7.38
C ARG A 199 -3.07 -11.68 -6.10
N VAL A 200 -4.37 -11.94 -5.90
CA VAL A 200 -5.10 -11.53 -4.69
C VAL A 200 -4.47 -12.15 -3.44
N ALA A 201 -4.28 -13.47 -3.44
CA ALA A 201 -3.71 -14.18 -2.29
C ALA A 201 -2.31 -13.68 -1.94
N ARG A 202 -1.40 -13.61 -2.92
CA ARG A 202 0.01 -13.32 -2.68
C ARG A 202 0.27 -11.89 -2.24
N TYR A 203 -0.44 -10.94 -2.84
CA TYR A 203 -0.08 -9.53 -2.76
C TYR A 203 -1.07 -8.67 -2.00
N HIS A 204 -2.34 -9.09 -1.88
CA HIS A 204 -3.40 -8.26 -1.30
C HIS A 204 -4.02 -8.84 -0.03
N LEU A 205 -3.74 -10.11 0.29
CA LEU A 205 -4.12 -10.75 1.55
C LEU A 205 -2.91 -10.85 2.50
N VAL A 206 -2.30 -9.69 2.79
CA VAL A 206 -1.13 -9.53 3.66
C VAL A 206 -1.41 -8.52 4.77
N ASP A 207 -0.89 -8.78 5.98
CA ASP A 207 -1.02 -7.83 7.09
C ASP A 207 -0.09 -6.62 6.93
N GLY A 208 -0.60 -5.57 6.27
CA GLY A 208 0.06 -4.28 6.11
C GLY A 208 -0.15 -3.28 7.25
N THR A 209 -0.87 -3.66 8.32
CA THR A 209 -1.32 -2.70 9.35
C THR A 209 -0.16 -2.21 10.24
N ARG A 210 0.88 -3.05 10.39
CA ARG A 210 2.02 -2.77 11.27
C ARG A 210 3.24 -2.26 10.51
N GLY A 211 3.36 -2.51 9.22
CA GLY A 211 4.55 -2.14 8.46
C GLY A 211 4.49 -2.64 7.02
N GLU A 212 5.64 -2.96 6.47
CA GLU A 212 5.79 -3.51 5.11
C GLU A 212 5.90 -5.04 5.20
N PRO A 213 4.82 -5.80 4.96
CA PRO A 213 4.84 -7.25 5.06
C PRO A 213 5.59 -7.87 3.88
N PRO A 214 6.27 -9.01 4.06
CA PRO A 214 6.65 -9.84 2.95
C PRO A 214 5.39 -10.44 2.31
N HIS A 215 5.31 -10.36 0.98
CA HIS A 215 4.29 -11.06 0.20
C HIS A 215 4.45 -12.58 0.32
N TRP A 216 3.39 -13.32 0.00
CA TRP A 216 3.45 -14.77 -0.03
C TRP A 216 4.17 -15.25 -1.30
N SER A 217 5.06 -16.24 -1.13
CA SER A 217 5.57 -16.98 -2.28
C SER A 217 4.45 -17.80 -2.91
N ARG A 218 4.66 -18.28 -4.14
CA ARG A 218 3.70 -19.15 -4.82
C ARG A 218 3.47 -20.44 -4.03
N GLU A 219 4.53 -21.02 -3.48
CA GLU A 219 4.50 -22.27 -2.72
C GLU A 219 3.85 -22.09 -1.34
N GLU A 220 3.82 -20.87 -0.81
CA GLU A 220 3.14 -20.54 0.44
C GLU A 220 1.62 -20.45 0.27
N VAL A 221 1.11 -20.22 -0.95
CA VAL A 221 -0.33 -20.26 -1.25
C VAL A 221 -0.80 -21.71 -1.35
N LYS A 222 -1.44 -22.18 -0.30
CA LYS A 222 -1.97 -23.57 -0.19
C LYS A 222 -3.37 -23.69 -0.80
N LEU A 223 -4.16 -22.62 -0.76
CA LEU A 223 -5.51 -22.55 -1.32
C LEU A 223 -5.79 -21.12 -1.78
N ALA A 224 -6.36 -20.95 -2.97
CA ALA A 224 -6.84 -19.68 -3.48
C ALA A 224 -7.98 -19.94 -4.49
N GLU A 225 -9.15 -20.25 -3.96
CA GLU A 225 -10.35 -20.57 -4.75
C GLU A 225 -11.36 -19.45 -4.61
N PHE A 226 -11.70 -18.80 -5.71
CA PHE A 226 -12.71 -17.77 -5.74
C PHE A 226 -13.72 -18.06 -6.85
N SER A 227 -14.93 -17.55 -6.69
CA SER A 227 -16.01 -17.76 -7.63
C SER A 227 -16.88 -16.52 -7.77
N VAL A 228 -17.36 -16.31 -8.99
CA VAL A 228 -18.39 -15.34 -9.34
C VAL A 228 -19.68 -16.12 -9.58
N ILE A 229 -20.76 -15.74 -8.91
CA ILE A 229 -22.06 -16.42 -8.98
C ILE A 229 -23.06 -15.42 -9.57
N PRO A 230 -23.44 -15.54 -10.86
CA PRO A 230 -24.35 -14.59 -11.49
C PRO A 230 -25.75 -14.60 -10.86
N GLU A 231 -26.31 -13.41 -10.59
CA GLU A 231 -27.67 -13.23 -10.05
C GLU A 231 -28.64 -12.55 -11.04
N GLY A 232 -28.12 -12.11 -12.18
CA GLY A 232 -28.88 -11.47 -13.25
C GLY A 232 -28.82 -9.95 -13.18
N LYS A 233 -29.27 -9.28 -14.26
CA LYS A 233 -29.27 -7.81 -14.38
C LYS A 233 -27.91 -7.15 -14.09
N GLY A 234 -26.81 -7.83 -14.44
CA GLY A 234 -25.45 -7.33 -14.19
C GLY A 234 -24.97 -7.49 -12.75
N LEU A 235 -25.68 -8.21 -11.89
CA LEU A 235 -25.28 -8.50 -10.51
C LEU A 235 -24.68 -9.90 -10.38
N ALA A 236 -23.69 -10.04 -9.49
CA ALA A 236 -23.14 -11.33 -9.11
C ALA A 236 -22.64 -11.32 -7.66
N LYS A 237 -22.74 -12.47 -6.99
CA LYS A 237 -22.07 -12.74 -5.71
C LYS A 237 -20.63 -13.15 -5.93
N LEU A 238 -19.79 -12.79 -4.97
CA LEU A 238 -18.42 -13.23 -4.86
C LEU A 238 -18.29 -14.15 -3.65
N LYS A 239 -17.67 -15.32 -3.85
CA LYS A 239 -17.37 -16.29 -2.80
C LYS A 239 -15.95 -16.80 -2.95
N GLY A 240 -15.33 -17.23 -1.87
CA GLY A 240 -14.04 -17.89 -1.98
C GLY A 240 -13.46 -18.35 -0.65
N ARG A 241 -12.38 -19.12 -0.76
CA ARG A 241 -11.60 -19.64 0.36
C ARG A 241 -10.12 -19.52 0.04
N VAL A 242 -9.34 -19.23 1.07
CA VAL A 242 -7.93 -18.92 0.90
C VAL A 242 -7.13 -19.41 2.09
N LYS A 243 -5.93 -19.93 1.81
CA LYS A 243 -4.98 -20.37 2.83
C LYS A 243 -3.56 -20.11 2.35
N MET A 244 -2.80 -19.37 3.13
CA MET A 244 -1.37 -19.17 2.96
C MET A 244 -0.64 -19.57 4.24
N GLU A 245 0.52 -20.17 4.10
CA GLU A 245 1.36 -20.58 5.22
C GLU A 245 2.83 -20.65 4.79
N THR A 246 3.71 -20.03 5.59
CA THR A 246 5.16 -20.11 5.40
C THR A 246 5.65 -21.55 5.51
N ALA A 247 6.77 -21.87 4.87
CA ALA A 247 7.33 -23.23 4.91
C ALA A 247 7.62 -23.75 6.34
N ASP A 248 7.93 -22.84 7.27
CA ASP A 248 8.16 -23.16 8.69
C ASP A 248 6.88 -23.11 9.56
N GLY A 249 5.72 -22.83 8.97
CA GLY A 249 4.42 -22.75 9.65
C GLY A 249 4.25 -21.55 10.58
N LYS A 250 5.26 -20.69 10.74
CA LYS A 250 5.25 -19.62 11.75
C LYS A 250 4.37 -18.45 11.39
N ARG A 251 4.08 -18.25 10.11
CA ARG A 251 3.21 -17.17 9.62
C ARG A 251 2.21 -17.72 8.60
N GLY A 252 0.95 -17.27 8.71
CA GLY A 252 -0.09 -17.71 7.79
C GLY A 252 -1.37 -16.91 7.91
N PHE A 253 -2.27 -17.17 6.97
CA PHE A 253 -3.63 -16.63 6.94
C PHE A 253 -4.56 -17.68 6.34
N GLU A 254 -5.73 -17.86 6.94
CA GLU A 254 -6.78 -18.76 6.45
C GLU A 254 -8.12 -18.05 6.59
N GLY A 255 -8.87 -17.91 5.50
CA GLY A 255 -10.09 -17.12 5.50
C GLY A 255 -11.03 -17.41 4.35
N GLU A 256 -12.15 -16.72 4.38
CA GLU A 256 -13.23 -16.84 3.41
C GLU A 256 -13.58 -15.48 2.83
N LEU A 257 -13.87 -15.46 1.54
CA LEU A 257 -14.34 -14.29 0.81
C LEU A 257 -15.86 -14.33 0.71
N GLU A 258 -16.50 -13.22 1.03
CA GLU A 258 -17.90 -12.95 0.70
C GLU A 258 -18.04 -11.55 0.12
N GLY A 259 -18.90 -11.40 -0.89
CA GLY A 259 -19.19 -10.08 -1.43
C GLY A 259 -20.12 -10.12 -2.61
N GLU A 260 -20.15 -8.99 -3.30
CA GLU A 260 -20.95 -8.75 -4.48
C GLU A 260 -20.23 -7.85 -5.47
N MET A 261 -20.63 -7.95 -6.72
CA MET A 261 -20.21 -7.06 -7.80
C MET A 261 -21.37 -6.71 -8.71
N ALA A 262 -21.29 -5.53 -9.30
CA ALA A 262 -22.13 -5.10 -10.41
C ALA A 262 -21.26 -4.88 -11.65
N HIS A 263 -21.80 -5.19 -12.83
CA HIS A 263 -21.13 -5.03 -14.10
C HIS A 263 -22.08 -4.59 -15.21
N GLY A 264 -21.54 -3.84 -16.17
CA GLY A 264 -22.29 -3.28 -17.29
C GLY A 264 -21.34 -2.82 -18.40
N GLY A 265 -21.76 -2.98 -19.66
CA GLY A 265 -20.99 -2.53 -20.82
C GLY A 265 -19.55 -3.09 -20.89
N GLY A 266 -19.34 -4.34 -20.44
CA GLY A 266 -18.02 -4.98 -20.42
C GLY A 266 -17.07 -4.47 -19.33
N ARG A 267 -17.57 -3.74 -18.31
CA ARG A 267 -16.77 -3.20 -17.20
C ARG A 267 -17.36 -3.59 -15.85
N LEU A 268 -16.51 -3.51 -14.82
CA LEU A 268 -16.97 -3.51 -13.43
C LEU A 268 -17.56 -2.13 -13.09
N GLU A 269 -18.71 -2.11 -12.43
CA GLU A 269 -19.41 -0.90 -11.98
C GLU A 269 -19.46 -0.81 -10.45
N ARG A 270 -19.44 -1.96 -9.75
CA ARG A 270 -19.29 -2.06 -8.31
C ARG A 270 -18.54 -3.34 -7.96
N VAL A 271 -17.69 -3.25 -6.94
CA VAL A 271 -17.12 -4.41 -6.24
C VAL A 271 -17.16 -4.05 -4.76
N GLU A 272 -17.81 -4.88 -3.96
CA GLU A 272 -17.85 -4.78 -2.50
C GLU A 272 -17.69 -6.18 -1.94
N ALA A 273 -16.49 -6.49 -1.43
CA ALA A 273 -16.20 -7.81 -0.88
C ALA A 273 -15.36 -7.69 0.37
N VAL A 274 -15.50 -8.68 1.25
CA VAL A 274 -14.66 -8.86 2.43
C VAL A 274 -14.01 -10.22 2.40
N VAL A 275 -12.75 -10.29 2.84
CA VAL A 275 -12.10 -11.55 3.22
C VAL A 275 -11.85 -11.50 4.71
N ILE A 276 -12.43 -12.43 5.45
CA ILE A 276 -12.28 -12.50 6.90
C ILE A 276 -11.71 -13.87 7.24
N GLY A 277 -10.71 -13.88 8.11
CA GLY A 277 -10.04 -15.11 8.47
C GLY A 277 -9.15 -14.96 9.70
N GLU A 278 -8.42 -16.02 9.99
CA GLU A 278 -7.47 -16.09 11.08
C GLU A 278 -6.05 -15.91 10.54
N HIS A 279 -5.35 -14.91 11.06
CA HIS A 279 -3.93 -14.63 10.80
C HIS A 279 -3.07 -15.08 11.99
N TRP A 280 -1.87 -15.56 11.73
CA TRP A 280 -0.87 -15.84 12.75
C TRP A 280 0.54 -15.48 12.29
N GLY A 281 1.40 -15.21 13.26
CA GLY A 281 2.81 -14.89 13.03
C GLY A 281 3.05 -13.44 12.64
N GLU A 282 4.33 -13.11 12.47
CA GLU A 282 4.79 -11.78 12.10
C GLU A 282 6.07 -11.87 11.25
N SER A 283 6.50 -10.74 10.68
CA SER A 283 7.79 -10.62 10.00
C SER A 283 8.65 -9.60 10.73
N ALA A 284 9.93 -9.52 10.36
CA ALA A 284 10.86 -8.52 10.90
C ALA A 284 10.39 -7.06 10.71
N LEU A 285 9.51 -6.81 9.73
CA LEU A 285 8.98 -5.47 9.41
C LEU A 285 7.53 -5.27 9.86
N THR A 286 6.90 -6.29 10.43
CA THR A 286 5.50 -6.27 10.88
C THR A 286 5.32 -6.91 12.26
N ALA A 287 6.33 -6.74 13.13
CA ALA A 287 6.31 -7.22 14.50
C ALA A 287 5.14 -6.62 15.32
N GLY A 288 4.77 -7.26 16.41
CA GLY A 288 3.67 -6.85 17.28
C GLY A 288 2.34 -7.56 16.98
N ALA A 289 2.35 -8.69 16.28
CA ALA A 289 1.15 -9.50 16.06
C ALA A 289 0.78 -10.30 17.32
N ARG A 290 -0.52 -10.50 17.57
CA ARG A 290 -1.00 -11.41 18.62
C ARG A 290 -0.39 -12.82 18.49
N PRO A 291 0.02 -13.44 19.61
CA PRO A 291 0.35 -14.86 19.62
C PRO A 291 -0.85 -15.70 19.18
N GLY A 292 -0.57 -16.79 18.47
CA GLY A 292 -1.60 -17.70 17.98
C GLY A 292 -2.37 -17.14 16.78
N ARG A 293 -3.58 -17.66 16.58
CA ARG A 293 -4.49 -17.29 15.50
C ARG A 293 -5.41 -16.17 15.96
N SER A 294 -5.56 -15.15 15.13
CA SER A 294 -6.42 -14.02 15.44
C SER A 294 -7.10 -13.40 14.22
N PRO A 295 -8.31 -12.82 14.37
CA PRO A 295 -9.06 -12.32 13.23
C PRO A 295 -8.36 -11.17 12.47
N LEU A 296 -8.31 -11.30 11.15
CA LEU A 296 -7.85 -10.28 10.22
C LEU A 296 -8.89 -10.13 9.09
N GLY A 297 -9.21 -8.89 8.76
CA GLY A 297 -10.17 -8.56 7.72
C GLY A 297 -9.54 -7.79 6.56
N PHE A 298 -9.99 -8.08 5.36
CA PHE A 298 -9.70 -7.34 4.14
C PHE A 298 -11.00 -6.87 3.51
N ALA A 299 -11.04 -5.62 3.05
CA ALA A 299 -12.19 -5.09 2.31
C ALA A 299 -11.75 -4.62 0.92
N PHE A 300 -12.54 -4.96 -0.09
CA PHE A 300 -12.29 -4.67 -1.50
C PHE A 300 -13.40 -3.76 -2.00
N ARG A 301 -13.02 -2.60 -2.54
CA ARG A 301 -13.96 -1.64 -3.11
C ARG A 301 -13.49 -1.16 -4.48
N LEU A 302 -14.37 -1.22 -5.49
CA LEU A 302 -14.05 -0.64 -6.80
C LEU A 302 -13.68 0.85 -6.63
N ASN A 303 -12.57 1.25 -7.22
CA ASN A 303 -12.10 2.62 -7.19
C ASN A 303 -12.51 3.35 -8.48
N GLU A 304 -12.98 4.58 -8.35
CA GLU A 304 -13.42 5.40 -9.49
C GLU A 304 -12.24 6.03 -10.26
N GLY A 305 -11.02 6.00 -9.71
CA GLY A 305 -9.82 6.50 -10.37
C GLY A 305 -9.78 8.02 -10.56
N LYS A 306 -10.61 8.78 -9.82
CA LYS A 306 -10.79 10.23 -10.02
C LYS A 306 -9.72 11.08 -9.33
N ARG A 307 -9.06 10.57 -8.29
CA ARG A 307 -8.03 11.31 -7.54
C ARG A 307 -6.65 10.67 -7.75
N PRO A 308 -5.55 11.43 -7.62
CA PRO A 308 -4.20 10.86 -7.66
C PRO A 308 -3.98 9.70 -6.67
N ALA A 309 -4.63 9.77 -5.50
CA ALA A 309 -4.58 8.70 -4.49
C ALA A 309 -5.25 7.40 -4.93
N ASP A 310 -6.12 7.44 -5.93
CA ASP A 310 -6.89 6.30 -6.42
C ASP A 310 -6.13 5.45 -7.43
N VAL A 311 -5.00 5.95 -7.95
CA VAL A 311 -4.18 5.30 -8.98
C VAL A 311 -2.77 5.01 -8.48
N ILE A 312 -2.56 5.01 -7.15
CA ILE A 312 -1.29 4.63 -6.54
C ILE A 312 -1.00 3.15 -6.90
N PRO A 313 0.22 2.83 -7.37
CA PRO A 313 0.60 1.45 -7.64
C PRO A 313 0.51 0.56 -6.40
N PRO A 314 0.09 -0.71 -6.54
CA PRO A 314 0.25 -1.66 -5.46
C PRO A 314 1.70 -1.76 -5.01
N GLN A 315 1.92 -2.11 -3.76
CA GLN A 315 3.26 -2.37 -3.27
C GLN A 315 3.99 -3.43 -4.12
N ALA A 316 3.26 -4.46 -4.56
CA ALA A 316 3.77 -5.50 -5.44
C ALA A 316 4.15 -5.02 -6.86
N ALA A 317 3.70 -3.84 -7.30
CA ALA A 317 4.05 -3.30 -8.63
C ALA A 317 5.54 -2.92 -8.78
N ARG A 318 6.32 -3.03 -7.70
CA ARG A 318 7.78 -3.02 -7.73
C ARG A 318 8.35 -4.14 -8.62
N TRP A 319 7.60 -5.23 -8.78
CA TRP A 319 7.88 -6.33 -9.72
C TRP A 319 6.61 -6.68 -10.52
N LEU A 320 6.39 -5.98 -11.63
CA LEU A 320 5.17 -6.16 -12.44
C LEU A 320 5.06 -7.55 -13.06
N ASP A 321 6.17 -8.15 -13.50
CA ASP A 321 6.13 -9.46 -14.15
C ASP A 321 5.59 -10.52 -13.18
N GLY A 322 6.11 -10.55 -11.94
CA GLY A 322 5.56 -11.43 -10.90
C GLY A 322 4.15 -11.04 -10.47
N TYR A 323 3.82 -9.75 -10.49
CA TYR A 323 2.48 -9.27 -10.16
C TYR A 323 1.42 -9.75 -11.15
N TYR A 324 1.67 -9.61 -12.46
CA TYR A 324 0.71 -10.01 -13.51
C TYR A 324 0.79 -11.49 -13.89
N GLU A 325 1.95 -12.13 -13.69
CA GLU A 325 2.17 -13.57 -13.90
C GLU A 325 2.48 -14.31 -12.57
N PRO A 326 1.57 -14.30 -11.58
CA PRO A 326 1.82 -14.78 -10.23
C PRO A 326 1.82 -16.31 -10.10
N ASP A 327 1.53 -17.04 -11.16
CA ASP A 327 1.58 -18.50 -11.21
C ASP A 327 2.90 -19.01 -11.82
N ARG A 328 3.53 -18.21 -12.69
CA ARG A 328 4.82 -18.52 -13.31
C ARG A 328 5.99 -18.25 -12.38
N ASN A 329 5.91 -17.18 -11.59
CA ASN A 329 6.99 -16.68 -10.74
C ASN A 329 6.69 -16.74 -9.24
#